data_AF-A0A503L4R8-F1
#
_entry.id   AF-A0A503L4R8-F1
#
_cell.length_a   1.000
_cell.length_b   1.000
_cell.length_c   1.000
_cell.angle_alpha   90.00
_cell.angle_beta   90.00
_cell.angle_gamma   90.00
#
_symmetry.space_group_name_H-M   'P 1'
#
loop_
_entity.id
_entity.type
_entity.pdbx_description
1 polymer ?
#
loop_
_entity_poly.entity_id
_entity_poly.type
_entity_poly.pdbx_seq_one_letter_code
_entity_poly.pdbx_strand_id
1 'polypeptide(L)'
;MTNSQHFLDIANELAGRAMSPDVRDLLKEARGDFGVLQGNVNALLNKKNWSVERPRIRVQADINQAGSLSVWWLPTIGEFEAKHESDLEFDGRFLFQVVHRVQPNFGARPAGELMWFRRLHWGLRLAGDTGERAATLAILYGIMARYEELLAQIRNEVTITCADPMRLQKIGEEGIRWSFDDEAKLDDTGSG
;
A
#
# COMPACT_ATOMS: atom_id res chain seq x y z
N MET A 1 -15.81 5.65 -11.08
CA MET A 1 -14.54 5.39 -10.38
C MET A 1 -14.25 3.91 -10.55
N THR A 2 -13.10 3.55 -11.11
CA THR A 2 -12.73 2.16 -11.36
C THR A 2 -12.18 1.56 -10.08
N ASN A 3 -12.78 0.47 -9.58
CA ASN A 3 -12.40 -0.16 -8.31
C ASN A 3 -11.29 -1.21 -8.52
N SER A 4 -10.67 -1.64 -7.43
CA SER A 4 -9.59 -2.64 -7.42
C SER A 4 -10.01 -3.96 -8.08
N GLN A 5 -11.27 -4.37 -7.89
CA GLN A 5 -11.84 -5.57 -8.51
C GLN A 5 -11.84 -5.51 -10.03
N HIS A 6 -12.19 -4.38 -10.65
CA HIS A 6 -12.18 -4.23 -12.10
C HIS A 6 -10.79 -4.48 -12.70
N PHE A 7 -9.74 -3.98 -12.03
CA PHE A 7 -8.37 -4.21 -12.46
C PHE A 7 -7.93 -5.67 -12.25
N LEU A 8 -8.41 -6.33 -11.19
CA LEU A 8 -8.20 -7.75 -10.99
C LEU A 8 -8.86 -8.57 -12.11
N ASP A 9 -10.06 -8.20 -12.54
CA ASP A 9 -10.78 -8.87 -13.62
C ASP A 9 -10.02 -8.73 -14.95
N ILE A 10 -9.56 -7.52 -15.30
CA ILE A 10 -8.68 -7.29 -16.47
C ILE A 10 -7.42 -8.15 -16.38
N ALA A 11 -6.75 -8.16 -15.23
CA ALA A 11 -5.53 -8.95 -15.04
C ALA A 11 -5.81 -10.46 -15.21
N ASN A 12 -6.96 -10.96 -14.77
CA ASN A 12 -7.39 -12.34 -14.95
C ASN A 12 -7.76 -12.68 -16.40
N GLU A 13 -8.34 -11.75 -17.15
CA GLU A 13 -8.64 -11.94 -18.58
C GLU A 13 -7.37 -11.99 -19.42
N LEU A 14 -6.41 -11.13 -19.12
CA LEU A 14 -5.11 -11.08 -19.78
C LEU A 14 -4.17 -12.21 -19.35
N ALA A 15 -4.49 -12.84 -18.22
CA ALA A 15 -3.77 -13.98 -17.68
C ALA A 15 -3.96 -15.25 -18.53
N GLY A 16 -3.18 -15.35 -19.61
CA GLY A 16 -3.11 -16.55 -20.45
C GLY A 16 -2.36 -17.73 -19.80
N ARG A 17 -2.41 -18.90 -20.47
CA ARG A 17 -1.67 -20.12 -20.04
C ARG A 17 -0.15 -19.97 -20.08
N ALA A 18 0.36 -18.98 -20.82
CA ALA A 18 1.78 -18.77 -21.08
C ALA A 18 2.48 -17.80 -20.10
N MET A 19 1.79 -17.31 -19.06
CA MET A 19 2.40 -16.35 -18.13
C MET A 19 3.62 -16.91 -17.40
N SER A 20 4.64 -16.05 -17.30
CA SER A 20 5.77 -16.22 -16.41
C SER A 20 5.32 -16.53 -14.98
N PRO A 21 6.10 -17.34 -14.23
CA PRO A 21 5.80 -17.64 -12.83
C PRO A 21 5.66 -16.39 -11.97
N ASP A 22 6.42 -15.34 -12.26
CA ASP A 22 6.39 -14.09 -11.49
C ASP A 22 5.06 -13.35 -11.62
N VAL A 23 4.51 -13.19 -12.83
CA VAL A 23 3.20 -12.55 -13.03
C VAL A 23 2.07 -13.38 -12.41
N ARG A 24 2.16 -14.72 -12.50
CA ARG A 24 1.21 -15.61 -11.81
C ARG A 24 1.23 -15.43 -10.31
N ASP A 25 2.41 -15.27 -9.74
CA ASP A 25 2.61 -15.07 -8.30
C ASP A 25 2.08 -13.72 -7.82
N LEU A 26 2.24 -12.66 -8.61
CA LEU A 26 1.64 -11.34 -8.36
C LEU A 26 0.10 -11.41 -8.46
N LEU A 27 -0.44 -12.07 -9.49
CA LEU A 27 -1.88 -12.22 -9.66
C LEU A 27 -2.51 -13.02 -8.52
N LYS A 28 -1.85 -14.08 -8.05
CA LYS A 28 -2.32 -14.87 -6.89
C LYS A 28 -2.42 -14.00 -5.64
N GLU A 29 -1.49 -13.08 -5.43
CA GLU A 29 -1.51 -12.17 -4.29
C GLU A 29 -2.54 -11.05 -4.46
N ALA A 30 -2.72 -10.53 -5.67
CA ALA A 30 -3.79 -9.59 -6.00
C ALA A 30 -5.18 -10.16 -5.68
N ARG A 31 -5.41 -11.46 -5.93
CA ARG A 31 -6.64 -12.16 -5.52
C ARG A 31 -6.85 -12.22 -4.01
N GLY A 32 -5.78 -12.09 -3.22
CA GLY A 32 -5.80 -11.99 -1.76
C GLY A 32 -5.98 -10.55 -1.28
N ASP A 33 -6.95 -9.82 -1.84
CA ASP A 33 -7.28 -8.43 -1.47
C ASP A 33 -6.12 -7.45 -1.68
N PHE A 34 -5.30 -7.66 -2.72
CA PHE A 34 -4.11 -6.86 -3.02
C PHE A 34 -3.21 -6.61 -1.80
N GLY A 35 -3.09 -7.60 -0.90
CA GLY A 35 -2.20 -7.50 0.26
C GLY A 35 -2.76 -6.72 1.43
N VAL A 36 -4.03 -6.29 1.42
CA VAL A 36 -4.68 -5.68 2.59
C VAL A 36 -4.74 -6.67 3.74
N LEU A 37 -4.23 -6.25 4.90
CA LEU A 37 -4.18 -7.05 6.11
C LEU A 37 -5.45 -6.77 6.94
N GLN A 38 -6.56 -7.41 6.57
CA GLN A 38 -7.87 -7.15 7.18
C GLN A 38 -7.90 -7.28 8.71
N GLY A 39 -7.10 -8.18 9.28
CA GLY A 39 -6.93 -8.27 10.74
C GLY A 39 -6.42 -6.97 11.36
N ASN A 40 -5.44 -6.32 10.72
CA ASN A 40 -4.84 -5.07 11.19
C ASN A 40 -5.77 -3.88 10.94
N VAL A 41 -6.48 -3.86 9.81
CA VAL A 41 -7.53 -2.86 9.54
C VAL A 41 -8.62 -2.93 10.59
N ASN A 42 -9.13 -4.13 10.89
CA ASN A 42 -10.14 -4.33 11.93
C ASN A 42 -9.63 -3.94 13.33
N ALA A 43 -8.34 -4.16 13.62
CA ALA A 43 -7.74 -3.74 14.88
C ALA A 43 -7.65 -2.22 15.00
N LEU A 44 -7.28 -1.51 13.92
CA LEU A 44 -7.30 -0.04 13.85
C LEU A 44 -8.73 0.50 14.04
N LEU A 45 -9.73 -0.13 13.40
CA LEU A 45 -11.14 0.31 13.44
C LEU A 45 -11.90 -0.11 14.71
N ASN A 46 -11.25 -0.84 15.61
CA ASN A 46 -11.88 -1.29 16.85
C ASN A 46 -11.90 -0.16 17.89
N LYS A 47 -13.09 0.41 18.12
CA LYS A 47 -13.33 1.52 19.08
C LYS A 47 -12.86 1.24 20.50
N LYS A 48 -12.70 -0.03 20.90
CA LYS A 48 -12.15 -0.40 22.23
C LYS A 48 -10.67 -0.02 22.38
N ASN A 49 -9.98 0.16 21.27
CA ASN A 49 -8.57 0.57 21.24
C ASN A 49 -8.41 2.10 21.23
N TRP A 50 -9.51 2.85 21.27
CA TRP A 50 -9.50 4.31 21.13
C TRP A 50 -9.76 4.99 22.47
N SER A 51 -9.09 6.11 22.69
CA SER A 51 -9.29 6.99 23.85
C SER A 51 -10.22 8.17 23.52
N VAL A 52 -10.60 8.31 22.24
CA VAL A 52 -11.47 9.37 21.71
C VAL A 52 -12.48 8.79 20.72
N GLU A 53 -13.50 9.57 20.36
CA GLU A 53 -14.56 9.11 19.44
C GLU A 53 -14.04 8.88 18.01
N ARG A 54 -13.09 9.70 17.55
CA ARG A 54 -12.55 9.64 16.19
C ARG A 54 -11.05 9.94 16.18
N PRO A 55 -10.18 8.92 16.29
CA PRO A 55 -8.75 9.15 16.40
C PRO A 55 -8.15 9.66 15.09
N ARG A 56 -6.94 10.21 15.19
CA ARG A 56 -6.17 10.79 14.09
C ARG A 56 -4.94 9.96 13.76
N ILE A 57 -4.75 9.68 12.48
CA ILE A 57 -3.60 8.92 11.98
C ILE A 57 -3.02 9.56 10.72
N ARG A 58 -1.75 9.28 10.47
CA ARG A 58 -1.13 9.38 9.16
C ARG A 58 -1.02 7.99 8.55
N VAL A 59 -1.19 7.87 7.23
CA VAL A 59 -0.89 6.67 6.47
C VAL A 59 0.36 6.90 5.63
N GLN A 60 1.32 5.98 5.70
CA GLN A 60 2.57 6.05 4.95
C GLN A 60 2.70 4.84 4.03
N ALA A 61 3.23 5.04 2.84
CA ALA A 61 3.48 3.96 1.89
C ALA A 61 4.95 3.97 1.48
N ASP A 62 5.59 2.81 1.53
CA ASP A 62 6.99 2.67 1.14
C ASP A 62 7.25 1.37 0.36
N ILE A 63 8.35 1.36 -0.40
CA ILE A 63 8.88 0.16 -1.04
C ILE A 63 10.20 -0.15 -0.35
N ASN A 64 10.25 -1.30 0.33
CA ASN A 64 11.46 -1.70 1.04
C ASN A 64 12.58 -2.15 0.08
N GLN A 65 13.76 -2.41 0.63
CA GLN A 65 14.92 -2.90 -0.13
C GLN A 65 14.70 -4.28 -0.81
N ALA A 66 13.66 -5.02 -0.45
CA ALA A 66 13.27 -6.24 -1.16
C ALA A 66 12.23 -5.98 -2.27
N GLY A 67 11.96 -4.71 -2.58
CA GLY A 67 10.98 -4.28 -3.57
C GLY A 67 9.54 -4.56 -3.16
N SER A 68 9.23 -4.80 -1.90
CA SER A 68 7.85 -5.04 -1.45
C SER A 68 7.21 -3.73 -0.99
N LEU A 69 5.96 -3.51 -1.38
CA LEU A 69 5.15 -2.41 -0.85
C LEU A 69 4.75 -2.74 0.57
N SER A 70 4.83 -1.72 1.42
CA SER A 70 4.20 -1.73 2.71
C SER A 70 3.47 -0.41 2.94
N VAL A 71 2.29 -0.49 3.53
CA VAL A 71 1.46 0.65 3.91
C VAL A 71 1.23 0.56 5.40
N TRP A 72 1.58 1.63 6.10
CA TRP A 72 1.54 1.72 7.56
C TRP A 72 0.62 2.84 8.00
N TRP A 73 0.10 2.74 9.21
CA TRP A 73 -0.46 3.89 9.90
C TRP A 73 0.34 4.24 11.15
N LEU A 74 0.35 5.53 11.48
CA LEU A 74 0.97 6.09 12.67
C LEU A 74 -0.01 7.05 13.35
N PRO A 75 -0.07 7.09 14.69
CA PRO A 75 -0.89 8.08 15.41
C PRO A 75 -0.33 9.50 15.21
N THR A 76 -1.21 10.50 15.15
CA THR A 76 -0.82 11.91 14.93
C THR A 76 -1.45 12.89 15.91
N ILE A 77 -0.77 14.00 16.14
CA ILE A 77 -1.26 15.19 16.85
C ILE A 77 -1.31 16.33 15.83
N GLY A 78 -2.51 16.68 15.37
CA GLY A 78 -2.62 17.56 14.21
C GLY A 78 -1.98 16.91 12.99
N GLU A 79 -0.97 17.55 12.40
CA GLU A 79 -0.25 17.04 11.21
C GLU A 79 1.05 16.28 11.56
N PHE A 80 1.46 16.28 12.82
CA PHE A 80 2.72 15.68 13.27
C PHE A 80 2.52 14.29 13.84
N GLU A 81 3.53 13.44 13.70
CA GLU A 81 3.60 12.15 14.38
C GLU A 81 3.56 12.36 15.91
N ALA A 82 2.70 11.61 16.59
CA ALA A 82 2.60 11.70 18.03
C ALA A 82 3.85 11.11 18.70
N LYS A 83 4.52 11.90 19.56
CA LYS A 83 5.80 11.51 20.18
C LYS A 83 5.68 11.15 21.66
N HIS A 84 4.59 11.54 22.32
CA HIS A 84 4.38 11.30 23.74
C HIS A 84 3.08 10.55 23.99
N GLU A 85 3.07 9.68 25.00
CA GLU A 85 1.93 8.84 25.37
C GLU A 85 0.67 9.63 25.73
N SER A 86 0.84 10.83 26.30
CA SER A 86 -0.25 11.76 26.62
C SER A 86 -1.02 12.25 25.41
N ASP A 87 -0.40 12.21 24.24
CA ASP A 87 -0.95 12.80 23.02
C ASP A 87 -1.61 11.73 22.12
N LEU A 88 -1.61 10.48 22.59
CA LEU A 88 -2.09 9.33 21.86
C LEU A 88 -3.59 9.15 22.06
N GLU A 89 -4.30 9.16 20.93
CA GLU A 89 -5.75 8.96 20.87
C GLU A 89 -6.18 7.48 20.90
N PHE A 90 -5.25 6.60 21.25
CA PHE A 90 -5.41 5.15 21.34
C PHE A 90 -4.92 4.61 22.69
N ASP A 91 -5.36 3.41 23.07
CA ASP A 91 -4.85 2.69 24.24
C ASP A 91 -3.34 2.44 24.11
N GLY A 92 -2.57 2.80 25.14
CA GLY A 92 -1.11 2.72 25.12
C GLY A 92 -0.56 1.31 24.88
N ARG A 93 -1.27 0.25 25.32
CA ARG A 93 -0.85 -1.15 25.05
C ARG A 93 -1.10 -1.53 23.60
N PHE A 94 -2.19 -1.04 23.00
CA PHE A 94 -2.43 -1.21 21.57
C PHE A 94 -1.34 -0.51 20.76
N LEU A 95 -1.00 0.74 21.12
CA LEU A 95 0.05 1.48 20.43
C LEU A 95 1.45 0.88 20.58
N PHE A 96 1.75 0.26 21.72
CA PHE A 96 2.99 -0.50 21.86
C PHE A 96 3.11 -1.57 20.74
N GLN A 97 2.03 -2.26 20.38
CA GLN A 97 2.04 -3.27 19.31
C GLN A 97 2.15 -2.66 17.90
N VAL A 98 1.73 -1.41 17.73
CA VAL A 98 1.77 -0.67 16.47
C VAL A 98 3.17 -0.07 16.24
N VAL A 99 3.72 0.59 17.26
CA VAL A 99 4.98 1.34 17.22
C VAL A 99 6.18 0.41 17.34
N HIS A 100 6.11 -0.61 18.21
CA HIS A 100 7.15 -1.63 18.24
C HIS A 100 6.94 -2.55 17.05
N ARG A 101 7.59 -2.19 15.93
CA ARG A 101 7.81 -3.04 14.75
C ARG A 101 8.21 -4.43 15.23
N VAL A 102 7.23 -5.33 15.36
CA VAL A 102 7.49 -6.70 15.78
C VAL A 102 8.47 -7.24 14.75
N GLN A 103 9.66 -7.63 15.20
CA GLN A 103 10.71 -8.07 14.30
C GLN A 103 10.14 -9.16 13.37
N PRO A 104 10.47 -9.15 12.07
CA PRO A 104 9.93 -10.08 11.07
C PRO A 104 10.15 -11.58 11.36
N ASN A 105 10.83 -11.92 12.46
CA ASN A 105 11.18 -13.27 12.86
C ASN A 105 10.03 -14.10 13.48
N PHE A 106 8.82 -13.54 13.66
CA PHE A 106 7.68 -14.28 14.24
C PHE A 106 6.54 -14.61 13.26
N GLY A 107 6.71 -14.37 11.96
CA GLY A 107 5.72 -14.74 10.92
C GLY A 107 4.42 -13.92 10.92
N ALA A 108 4.10 -13.22 12.02
CA ALA A 108 3.01 -12.24 12.08
C ALA A 108 3.50 -10.85 11.66
N ARG A 109 2.70 -10.16 10.84
CA ARG A 109 2.95 -8.77 10.46
C ARG A 109 2.58 -7.82 11.61
N PRO A 110 3.31 -6.71 11.81
CA PRO A 110 2.99 -5.78 12.89
C PRO A 110 1.60 -5.17 12.73
N ALA A 111 0.94 -4.83 13.84
CA ALA A 111 -0.43 -4.31 13.84
C ALA A 111 -0.57 -2.95 13.13
N GLY A 112 0.55 -2.22 12.97
CA GLY A 112 0.62 -0.97 12.22
C GLY A 112 0.60 -1.14 10.69
N GLU A 113 0.88 -2.34 10.17
CA GLU A 113 0.93 -2.60 8.72
C GLU A 113 -0.51 -2.84 8.21
N LEU A 114 -1.03 -1.97 7.34
CA LEU A 114 -2.38 -2.07 6.78
C LEU A 114 -2.41 -2.88 5.49
N MET A 115 -1.36 -2.80 4.69
CA MET A 115 -1.24 -3.47 3.41
C MET A 115 0.21 -3.83 3.14
N TRP A 116 0.44 -5.05 2.66
CA TRP A 116 1.77 -5.53 2.27
C TRP A 116 1.66 -6.32 0.98
N PHE A 117 2.45 -5.94 -0.03
CA PHE A 117 2.44 -6.59 -1.34
C PHE A 117 3.87 -6.91 -1.78
N ARG A 118 4.15 -8.19 -2.03
CA ARG A 118 5.52 -8.66 -2.26
C ARG A 118 6.05 -8.29 -3.64
N ARG A 119 7.37 -8.07 -3.70
CA ARG A 119 8.17 -8.09 -4.94
C ARG A 119 7.62 -7.22 -6.09
N LEU A 120 7.22 -6.00 -5.82
CA LEU A 120 6.92 -4.94 -6.80
C LEU A 120 8.18 -4.30 -7.44
N HIS A 121 9.26 -5.06 -7.53
CA HIS A 121 10.62 -4.64 -7.85
C HIS A 121 10.78 -3.53 -8.92
N TRP A 122 11.85 -2.75 -8.73
CA TRP A 122 12.20 -1.53 -9.45
C TRP A 122 12.44 -1.78 -10.93
N GLY A 123 11.57 -1.23 -11.77
CA GLY A 123 11.59 -1.52 -13.19
C GLY A 123 11.19 -2.97 -13.42
N LEU A 124 9.89 -3.26 -13.28
CA LEU A 124 9.27 -4.23 -14.17
C LEU A 124 9.74 -3.84 -15.57
N ARG A 125 10.77 -4.51 -16.07
CA ARG A 125 11.16 -4.38 -17.46
C ARG A 125 9.95 -4.92 -18.18
N LEU A 126 9.11 -4.03 -18.70
CA LEU A 126 7.95 -4.39 -19.51
C LEU A 126 8.39 -4.95 -20.88
N ALA A 127 9.61 -5.46 -20.97
CA ALA A 127 10.22 -6.15 -22.09
C ALA A 127 9.73 -7.60 -22.05
N GLY A 128 8.80 -7.93 -22.95
CA GLY A 128 8.14 -9.23 -23.00
C GLY A 128 6.85 -9.17 -23.78
N ASP A 129 6.15 -10.30 -23.85
CA ASP A 129 4.83 -10.44 -24.49
C ASP A 129 3.87 -9.33 -24.01
N THR A 130 3.17 -8.67 -24.95
CA THR A 130 2.24 -7.58 -24.69
C THR A 130 1.15 -7.97 -23.68
N GLY A 131 0.77 -9.25 -23.62
CA GLY A 131 -0.20 -9.77 -22.65
C GLY A 131 0.29 -9.70 -21.19
N GLU A 132 1.52 -10.14 -20.92
CA GLU A 132 2.09 -10.11 -19.55
C GLU A 132 2.27 -8.68 -19.05
N ARG A 133 2.72 -7.80 -19.93
CA ARG A 133 2.84 -6.36 -19.66
C ARG A 133 1.51 -5.77 -19.24
N ALA A 134 0.45 -6.04 -20.01
CA ALA A 134 -0.88 -5.50 -19.75
C ALA A 134 -1.47 -6.09 -18.45
N ALA A 135 -1.32 -7.39 -18.20
CA ALA A 135 -1.77 -8.02 -16.96
C ALA A 135 -1.05 -7.43 -15.73
N THR A 136 0.25 -7.24 -15.83
CA THR A 136 1.06 -6.62 -14.76
C THR A 136 0.61 -5.20 -14.49
N LEU A 137 0.44 -4.38 -15.53
CA LEU A 137 -0.09 -3.02 -15.42
C LEU A 137 -1.44 -2.99 -14.72
N ALA A 138 -2.35 -3.89 -15.10
CA ALA A 138 -3.64 -4.02 -14.45
C ALA A 138 -3.49 -4.33 -12.95
N ILE A 139 -2.60 -5.24 -12.56
CA ILE A 139 -2.30 -5.52 -11.13
C ILE A 139 -1.80 -4.26 -10.41
N LEU A 140 -0.87 -3.50 -11.00
CA LEU A 140 -0.33 -2.27 -10.39
C LEU A 140 -1.42 -1.19 -10.21
N TYR A 141 -2.30 -1.00 -11.20
CA TYR A 141 -3.45 -0.11 -11.04
C TYR A 141 -4.47 -0.63 -10.01
N GLY A 142 -4.64 -1.95 -9.91
CA GLY A 142 -5.46 -2.57 -8.88
C GLY A 142 -4.93 -2.31 -7.47
N ILE A 143 -3.60 -2.35 -7.28
CA ILE A 143 -2.93 -1.96 -6.02
C ILE A 143 -3.24 -0.51 -5.65
N MET A 144 -3.10 0.44 -6.59
CA MET A 144 -3.43 1.85 -6.37
C MET A 144 -4.91 2.04 -6.01
N ALA A 145 -5.81 1.43 -6.78
CA ALA A 145 -7.24 1.52 -6.53
C ALA A 145 -7.62 0.94 -5.17
N ARG A 146 -6.98 -0.18 -4.78
CA ARG A 146 -7.23 -0.80 -3.48
C ARG A 146 -6.73 0.07 -2.33
N TYR A 147 -5.58 0.71 -2.49
CA TYR A 147 -5.08 1.66 -1.51
C TYR A 147 -6.07 2.82 -1.28
N GLU A 148 -6.60 3.42 -2.35
CA GLU A 148 -7.60 4.49 -2.22
C GLU A 148 -8.91 4.02 -1.57
N GLU A 149 -9.38 2.81 -1.91
CA GLU A 149 -10.54 2.20 -1.25
C GLU A 149 -10.30 1.93 0.23
N LEU A 150 -9.10 1.46 0.59
CA LEU A 150 -8.69 1.26 1.97
C LEU A 150 -8.68 2.59 2.74
N LEU A 151 -8.11 3.66 2.16
CA LEU A 151 -8.16 5.00 2.75
C LEU A 151 -9.60 5.48 2.93
N ALA A 152 -10.47 5.27 1.93
CA ALA A 152 -11.88 5.64 2.02
C ALA A 152 -12.62 4.86 3.13
N GLN A 153 -12.35 3.55 3.25
CA GLN A 153 -12.89 2.71 4.32
C GLN A 153 -12.48 3.24 5.70
N ILE A 154 -11.20 3.55 5.87
CA ILE A 154 -10.66 4.05 7.15
C ILE A 154 -11.22 5.44 7.48
N ARG A 155 -11.31 6.34 6.48
CA ARG A 155 -11.83 7.71 6.64
C ARG A 155 -13.25 7.77 7.20
N ASN A 156 -14.06 6.74 7.03
CA ASN A 156 -15.42 6.70 7.57
C ASN A 156 -15.45 6.76 9.11
N GLU A 157 -14.40 6.25 9.77
CA GLU A 157 -14.39 6.02 11.22
C GLU A 157 -13.18 6.69 11.91
N VAL A 158 -12.09 6.95 11.17
CA VAL A 158 -10.84 7.54 11.66
C VAL A 158 -10.49 8.76 10.82
N THR A 159 -9.89 9.78 11.43
CA THR A 159 -9.40 10.96 10.70
C THR A 159 -8.01 10.67 10.14
N ILE A 160 -7.88 10.63 8.81
CA ILE A 160 -6.57 10.55 8.14
C ILE A 160 -6.06 11.96 7.92
N THR A 161 -5.05 12.38 8.69
CA THR A 161 -4.47 13.73 8.66
C THR A 161 -3.53 13.92 7.48
N CYS A 162 -2.83 12.85 7.10
CA CYS A 162 -1.97 12.79 5.91
C CYS A 162 -1.95 11.35 5.39
N ALA A 163 -1.90 11.18 4.07
CA ALA A 163 -1.68 9.89 3.43
C ALA A 163 -0.70 10.09 2.27
N ASP A 164 0.37 9.30 2.23
CA ASP A 164 1.30 9.37 1.09
C ASP A 164 0.53 8.99 -0.19
N PRO A 165 0.54 9.82 -1.25
CA PRO A 165 -0.10 9.46 -2.51
C PRO A 165 0.56 8.23 -3.10
N MET A 166 -0.17 7.34 -3.76
CA MET A 166 0.44 6.22 -4.46
C MET A 166 0.35 6.43 -5.96
N ARG A 167 1.49 6.56 -6.66
CA ARG A 167 1.52 6.87 -8.09
C ARG A 167 2.48 5.96 -8.84
N LEU A 168 2.12 5.64 -10.09
CA LEU A 168 3.01 4.99 -11.05
C LEU A 168 3.58 6.06 -11.99
N GLN A 169 4.91 6.14 -12.05
CA GLN A 169 5.65 7.01 -12.96
C GLN A 169 6.33 6.18 -14.03
N LYS A 170 6.21 6.61 -15.28
CA LYS A 170 6.93 5.99 -16.41
C LYS A 170 8.40 6.42 -16.38
N ILE A 171 9.31 5.46 -16.54
CA ILE A 171 10.75 5.70 -16.65
C ILE A 171 11.25 5.05 -17.95
N GLY A 172 11.63 5.88 -18.92
CA GLY A 172 11.99 5.42 -20.26
C GLY A 172 10.80 4.78 -20.99
N GLU A 173 11.07 3.98 -22.03
CA GLU A 173 10.00 3.41 -22.88
C GLU A 173 9.25 2.25 -22.23
N GLU A 174 9.92 1.52 -21.32
CA GLU A 174 9.43 0.25 -20.77
C GLU A 174 9.54 0.12 -19.25
N GLY A 175 9.96 1.17 -18.55
CA GLY A 175 10.08 1.15 -17.09
C GLY A 175 8.91 1.84 -16.41
N ILE A 176 8.55 1.33 -15.23
CA ILE A 176 7.63 1.99 -14.29
C ILE A 176 8.27 1.98 -12.90
N ARG A 177 8.04 3.06 -12.14
CA ARG A 177 8.45 3.21 -10.75
C ARG A 177 7.29 3.75 -9.91
N TRP A 178 7.25 3.31 -8.66
CA TRP A 178 6.37 3.87 -7.64
C TRP A 178 6.90 5.21 -7.13
N SER A 179 6.02 6.20 -7.00
CA SER A 179 6.28 7.46 -6.31
C SER A 179 5.26 7.66 -5.21
N PHE A 180 5.76 8.06 -4.04
CA PHE A 180 4.97 8.32 -2.84
C PHE A 180 4.97 9.79 -2.42
N ASP A 181 5.58 10.64 -3.24
CA ASP A 181 5.71 12.07 -2.98
C ASP A 181 4.62 12.84 -3.76
N ASP A 182 4.13 13.92 -3.17
CA ASP A 182 3.22 14.86 -3.85
C ASP A 182 3.91 15.60 -4.99
N GLU A 183 5.22 15.80 -4.89
CA GLU A 183 6.04 16.30 -5.97
C GLU A 183 6.54 15.13 -6.81
N ALA A 184 5.84 14.86 -7.91
CA ALA A 184 6.53 14.35 -9.09
C ALA A 184 7.56 15.40 -9.50
N LYS A 185 8.75 15.37 -8.90
CA LYS A 185 9.93 15.99 -9.48
C LYS A 185 10.10 15.30 -10.82
N LEU A 186 9.59 15.96 -11.85
CA LEU A 186 9.94 15.72 -13.23
C LEU A 186 11.47 15.79 -13.23
N ASP A 187 12.11 14.63 -13.25
CA ASP A 187 13.49 14.50 -13.68
C ASP A 187 13.50 15.01 -15.12
N ASP A 188 13.74 16.31 -15.25
CA ASP A 188 14.11 16.98 -16.48
C ASP A 188 15.50 16.48 -16.86
N THR A 189 15.54 15.22 -17.30
CA THR A 189 16.71 14.60 -17.92
C THR A 189 16.67 14.91 -19.42
N GLY A 190 16.97 16.17 -19.74
CA GLY A 190 17.90 16.55 -20.79
C GLY A 190 17.45 16.42 -22.26
N SER A 191 17.43 17.56 -22.94
CA SER A 191 17.92 17.74 -24.31
C SER A 191 18.30 19.22 -24.38
N GLY A 192 19.57 19.61 -24.40
CA GLY A 192 20.51 19.39 -25.50
C GLY A 192 20.83 20.76 -26.09
#